data_AF-A0A176K0V1-F1
#
_entry.id   AF-A0A176K0V1-F1
#
_cell.length_a   1.000
_cell.length_b   1.000
_cell.length_c   1.000
_cell.angle_alpha   90.00
_cell.angle_beta   90.00
_cell.angle_gamma   90.00
#
_symmetry.space_group_name_H-M   'P 1'
#
loop_
_entity.id
_entity.type
_entity.pdbx_description
1 polymer ?
#
loop_
_entity_poly.entity_id
_entity_poly.type
_entity_poly.pdbx_seq_one_letter_code
_entity_poly.pdbx_strand_id
1 'polypeptide(L)'
;MPSKKRSKGTLSLVEEKKLKTRYRKLSYGAWITGFSSLALLLFQNYGDILALIRGGMITMLLVLDFIGFCLALLLFSMATLYSFLMEKRNWVIANALLAVVVFLSLYLFSAKIPFVDSHGTLREITPHFLRYIALGTTFGGLFLALIAFLKRKEN
;
A
#
# COMPACT_ATOMS: atom_id res chain seq x y z
N MET A 1 19.26 29.34 -29.72
CA MET A 1 18.98 28.08 -28.99
C MET A 1 19.22 28.33 -27.50
N PRO A 2 18.19 28.38 -26.63
CA PRO A 2 18.44 28.60 -25.21
C PRO A 2 18.91 27.27 -24.58
N SER A 3 20.09 27.34 -23.96
CA SER A 3 20.70 26.25 -23.21
C SER A 3 19.79 25.84 -22.05
N LYS A 4 19.39 24.56 -22.03
CA LYS A 4 18.69 23.98 -20.88
C LYS A 4 19.60 24.07 -19.66
N LYS A 5 19.18 24.86 -18.68
CA LYS A 5 19.78 24.96 -17.34
C LYS A 5 20.04 23.54 -16.80
N ARG A 6 21.32 23.18 -16.64
CA ARG A 6 21.76 22.02 -15.87
C ARG A 6 21.28 22.22 -14.43
N SER A 7 20.25 21.50 -14.00
CA SER A 7 19.85 21.47 -12.60
C SER A 7 20.78 20.49 -11.85
N LYS A 8 21.58 21.07 -10.95
CA LYS A 8 22.17 20.48 -9.74
C LYS A 8 22.50 18.97 -9.80
N GLY A 9 23.77 18.65 -10.06
CA GLY A 9 24.42 17.41 -9.61
C GLY A 9 24.08 16.13 -10.36
N THR A 10 24.79 15.89 -11.49
CA THR A 10 25.21 14.56 -11.97
C THR A 10 24.17 13.44 -12.07
N LEU A 11 22.95 13.71 -12.52
CA LEU A 11 22.11 12.68 -13.14
C LEU A 11 22.18 12.84 -14.66
N SER A 12 22.53 11.76 -15.36
CA SER A 12 22.47 11.75 -16.82
C SER A 12 21.03 12.08 -17.27
N LEU A 13 20.87 12.85 -18.35
CA LEU A 13 19.54 13.15 -18.94
C LEU A 13 18.71 11.88 -19.20
N VAL A 14 19.39 10.74 -19.38
CA VAL A 14 18.78 9.40 -19.54
C VAL A 14 18.23 8.88 -18.21
N GLU A 15 18.96 9.07 -17.11
CA GLU A 15 18.54 8.66 -15.78
C GLU A 15 17.37 9.51 -15.29
N GLU A 16 17.42 10.83 -15.48
CA GLU A 16 16.30 11.72 -15.13
C GLU A 16 15.00 11.31 -15.85
N LYS A 17 15.07 10.95 -17.15
CA LYS A 17 13.92 10.44 -17.91
C LYS A 17 13.41 9.09 -17.39
N LYS A 18 14.30 8.15 -17.05
CA LYS A 18 13.92 6.85 -16.48
C LYS A 18 13.24 7.02 -15.12
N LEU A 19 13.75 7.93 -14.30
CA LEU A 19 13.33 8.14 -12.92
C LEU A 19 11.97 8.91 -12.90
N LYS A 20 11.74 9.79 -13.89
CA LYS A 20 10.45 10.45 -14.17
C LYS A 20 9.34 9.52 -14.65
N THR A 21 9.66 8.33 -15.16
CA THR A 21 8.66 7.30 -15.53
C THR A 21 8.47 6.25 -14.43
N ARG A 22 9.52 5.95 -13.66
CA ARG A 22 9.48 4.97 -12.57
C ARG A 22 8.51 5.36 -11.45
N TYR A 23 8.50 6.62 -10.98
CA TYR A 23 7.60 7.01 -9.89
C TYR A 23 6.12 6.78 -10.24
N ARG A 24 5.72 7.05 -11.50
CA ARG A 24 4.35 6.83 -11.98
C ARG A 24 4.00 5.34 -12.03
N LYS A 25 4.87 4.54 -12.66
CA LYS A 25 4.66 3.09 -12.77
C LYS A 25 4.54 2.43 -11.40
N LEU A 26 5.42 2.80 -10.47
CA LEU A 26 5.39 2.30 -9.10
C LEU A 26 4.15 2.77 -8.33
N SER A 27 3.74 4.03 -8.50
CA SER A 27 2.52 4.54 -7.86
C SER A 27 1.29 3.79 -8.35
N TYR A 28 1.11 3.67 -9.67
CA TYR A 28 -0.02 2.92 -10.22
C TYR A 28 0.01 1.43 -9.83
N GLY A 29 1.19 0.81 -9.83
CA GLY A 29 1.36 -0.56 -9.34
C GLY A 29 0.94 -0.68 -7.87
N ALA A 30 1.40 0.24 -7.01
CA ALA A 30 1.03 0.28 -5.60
C ALA A 30 -0.49 0.42 -5.42
N TRP A 31 -1.14 1.27 -6.21
CA TRP A 31 -2.58 1.49 -6.13
C TRP A 31 -3.35 0.24 -6.55
N ILE A 32 -3.01 -0.35 -7.69
CA ILE A 32 -3.65 -1.58 -8.18
C ILE A 32 -3.50 -2.69 -7.14
N THR A 33 -2.29 -2.92 -6.63
CA THR A 33 -2.06 -3.96 -5.63
C THR A 33 -2.80 -3.67 -4.32
N GLY A 34 -2.77 -2.43 -3.83
CA GLY A 34 -3.47 -2.02 -2.62
C GLY A 34 -5.00 -2.18 -2.72
N PHE A 35 -5.59 -1.77 -3.85
CA PHE A 35 -7.03 -1.94 -4.08
C PHE A 35 -7.43 -3.41 -4.28
N SER A 36 -6.60 -4.21 -4.95
CA SER A 36 -6.84 -5.65 -5.10
C SER A 36 -6.83 -6.38 -3.75
N SER A 37 -5.87 -6.07 -2.87
CA SER A 37 -5.85 -6.59 -1.50
C SER A 37 -7.08 -6.13 -0.71
N LEU A 38 -7.44 -4.85 -0.79
CA LEU A 38 -8.64 -4.36 -0.11
C LEU A 38 -9.91 -5.06 -0.61
N ALA A 39 -10.02 -5.33 -1.92
CA ALA A 39 -11.14 -6.08 -2.47
C ALA A 39 -11.18 -7.54 -1.97
N LEU A 40 -10.02 -8.20 -1.85
CA LEU A 40 -9.92 -9.54 -1.26
C LEU A 40 -10.35 -9.56 0.21
N LEU A 41 -9.89 -8.58 0.99
CA LEU A 41 -10.26 -8.42 2.40
C LEU A 41 -11.77 -8.20 2.57
N LEU A 42 -12.37 -7.32 1.75
CA LEU A 42 -13.82 -7.12 1.75
C LEU A 42 -14.54 -8.42 1.35
N PHE A 43 -14.07 -9.13 0.33
CA PHE A 43 -14.66 -10.39 -0.08
C PHE A 43 -14.60 -11.46 1.02
N GLN A 44 -13.52 -11.50 1.81
CA GLN A 44 -13.44 -12.38 2.98
C GLN A 44 -14.42 -12.00 4.07
N ASN A 45 -14.54 -10.70 4.36
CA ASN A 45 -15.41 -10.19 5.43
C ASN A 45 -16.92 -10.27 5.08
N TYR A 46 -17.28 -10.21 3.79
CA TYR A 46 -18.67 -10.34 3.31
C TYR A 46 -18.99 -11.74 2.77
N GLY A 47 -17.99 -12.57 2.53
CA GLY A 47 -18.11 -13.91 1.92
C GLY A 47 -18.72 -14.98 2.82
N ASP A 48 -19.15 -14.61 4.03
CA ASP A 48 -19.77 -15.48 5.05
C ASP A 48 -20.98 -16.28 4.54
N ILE A 49 -21.58 -15.92 3.41
CA ILE A 49 -22.76 -16.60 2.85
C ILE A 49 -22.40 -17.78 1.92
N LEU A 50 -21.19 -17.84 1.35
CA LEU A 50 -20.78 -18.87 0.38
C LEU A 50 -19.59 -19.74 0.85
N ALA A 51 -18.80 -19.25 1.81
CA ALA A 51 -17.54 -19.89 2.21
C ALA A 51 -17.67 -21.03 3.23
N LEU A 52 -18.87 -21.22 3.83
CA LEU A 52 -19.21 -22.33 4.72
C LEU A 52 -19.05 -23.72 4.07
N ILE A 53 -18.91 -23.80 2.74
CA ILE A 53 -18.84 -25.06 1.98
C ILE A 53 -17.39 -25.54 1.77
N ARG A 54 -16.35 -24.70 1.90
CA ARG A 54 -14.94 -25.12 1.71
C ARG A 54 -13.96 -24.34 2.60
N GLY A 55 -13.72 -24.86 3.80
CA GLY A 55 -12.76 -24.29 4.77
C GLY A 55 -11.36 -24.00 4.23
N GLY A 56 -10.84 -24.81 3.30
CA GLY A 56 -9.53 -24.57 2.66
C GLY A 56 -9.47 -23.31 1.79
N MET A 57 -10.60 -22.85 1.24
CA MET A 57 -10.65 -21.66 0.38
C MET A 57 -10.47 -20.37 1.21
N ILE A 58 -11.04 -20.33 2.42
CA ILE A 58 -10.93 -19.18 3.35
C ILE A 58 -9.47 -19.00 3.77
N THR A 59 -8.82 -20.09 4.20
CA THR A 59 -7.40 -20.06 4.61
C THR A 59 -6.48 -19.61 3.47
N MET A 60 -6.71 -20.08 2.25
CA MET A 60 -5.91 -19.68 1.09
C MET A 60 -6.09 -18.19 0.75
N LEU A 61 -7.33 -17.68 0.82
CA LEU A 61 -7.61 -16.26 0.60
C LEU A 61 -6.91 -15.38 1.64
N LEU A 62 -6.94 -15.77 2.91
CA LEU A 62 -6.28 -15.06 4.00
C LEU A 62 -4.76 -14.95 3.75
N VAL A 63 -4.11 -16.05 3.35
CA VAL A 63 -2.68 -16.06 3.01
C VAL A 63 -2.38 -15.17 1.80
N LEU A 64 -3.18 -15.26 0.73
CA LEU A 64 -3.01 -14.43 -0.46
C LEU A 64 -3.17 -12.94 -0.15
N ASP A 65 -4.14 -12.61 0.70
CA ASP A 65 -4.40 -11.23 1.10
C ASP A 65 -3.24 -10.68 1.94
N PHE A 66 -2.70 -11.47 2.87
CA PHE A 66 -1.49 -11.11 3.63
C PHE A 66 -0.28 -10.84 2.72
N ILE A 67 -0.04 -11.70 1.72
CA ILE A 67 1.03 -11.51 0.73
C ILE A 67 0.78 -10.21 -0.06
N GLY A 68 -0.47 -9.97 -0.46
CA GLY A 68 -0.88 -8.76 -1.16
C GLY A 68 -0.61 -7.49 -0.35
N PHE A 69 -0.92 -7.49 0.96
CA PHE A 69 -0.62 -6.36 1.84
C PHE A 69 0.88 -6.10 2.01
N CYS A 70 1.69 -7.16 2.13
CA CYS A 70 3.15 -7.03 2.17
C CYS A 70 3.69 -6.41 0.88
N LEU A 71 3.19 -6.85 -0.29
CA LEU A 71 3.56 -6.29 -1.58
C LEU A 71 3.10 -4.83 -1.72
N ALA A 72 1.88 -4.52 -1.29
CA ALA A 72 1.36 -3.16 -1.29
C ALA A 72 2.23 -2.24 -0.43
N LEU A 73 2.65 -2.67 0.77
CA LEU A 73 3.52 -1.91 1.65
C LEU A 73 4.84 -1.55 0.97
N LEU A 74 5.50 -2.53 0.35
CA LEU A 74 6.75 -2.34 -0.38
C LEU A 74 6.57 -1.38 -1.57
N LEU A 75 5.50 -1.56 -2.34
CA LEU A 75 5.21 -0.71 -3.51
C LEU A 75 4.87 0.72 -3.10
N PHE A 76 4.05 0.94 -2.06
CA PHE A 76 3.76 2.28 -1.55
C PHE A 76 5.00 2.96 -0.98
N SER A 77 5.85 2.22 -0.26
CA SER A 77 7.12 2.74 0.26
C SER A 77 8.03 3.21 -0.87
N MET A 78 8.21 2.38 -1.90
CA MET A 78 8.99 2.73 -3.10
C MET A 78 8.36 3.89 -3.85
N ALA A 79 7.06 3.86 -4.12
CA ALA A 79 6.35 4.92 -4.84
C ALA A 79 6.47 6.28 -4.13
N THR A 80 6.38 6.28 -2.81
CA THR A 80 6.54 7.49 -1.98
C THR A 80 7.98 8.00 -2.02
N LEU A 81 8.97 7.11 -1.86
CA LEU A 81 10.39 7.45 -1.94
C LEU A 81 10.77 8.06 -3.31
N TYR A 82 10.39 7.40 -4.40
CA TYR A 82 10.66 7.90 -5.75
C TYR A 82 9.94 9.22 -6.05
N SER A 83 8.74 9.42 -5.50
CA SER A 83 8.00 10.68 -5.63
C SER A 83 8.67 11.82 -4.84
N PHE A 84 9.26 11.52 -3.69
CA PHE A 84 10.07 12.47 -2.91
C PHE A 84 11.34 12.88 -3.66
N LEU A 85 12.09 11.91 -4.20
CA LEU A 85 13.31 12.16 -4.98
C LEU A 85 13.06 13.00 -6.23
N MET A 86 11.87 12.87 -6.83
CA MET A 86 11.44 13.65 -8.00
C MET A 86 10.75 14.97 -7.66
N GLU A 87 10.69 15.32 -6.38
CA GLU A 87 10.02 16.51 -5.85
C GLU A 87 8.55 16.63 -6.31
N LYS A 88 7.90 15.49 -6.57
CA LYS A 88 6.50 15.41 -6.95
C LYS A 88 5.62 15.34 -5.72
N ARG A 89 5.52 16.47 -5.02
CA ARG A 89 4.73 16.62 -3.79
C ARG A 89 3.33 16.02 -3.87
N ASN A 90 2.57 16.32 -4.93
CA ASN A 90 1.20 15.83 -5.08
C ASN A 90 1.15 14.29 -5.15
N TRP A 91 2.16 13.66 -5.75
CA TRP A 91 2.25 12.20 -5.84
C TRP A 91 2.65 11.57 -4.51
N VAL A 92 3.53 12.22 -3.75
CA VAL A 92 3.85 11.81 -2.38
C VAL A 92 2.59 11.82 -1.53
N ILE A 93 1.82 12.91 -1.54
CA ILE A 93 0.59 13.04 -0.77
C ILE A 93 -0.44 11.98 -1.20
N ALA A 94 -0.65 11.80 -2.51
CA ALA A 94 -1.59 10.81 -3.02
C ALA A 94 -1.21 9.37 -2.60
N ASN A 95 0.06 8.99 -2.75
CA ASN A 95 0.55 7.67 -2.35
C ASN A 95 0.43 7.44 -0.84
N ALA A 96 0.77 8.45 -0.04
CA ALA A 96 0.70 8.37 1.41
C ALA A 96 -0.75 8.26 1.92
N LEU A 97 -1.68 9.05 1.35
CA LEU A 97 -3.11 8.97 1.68
C LEU A 97 -3.72 7.65 1.24
N LEU A 98 -3.37 7.14 0.06
CA LEU A 98 -3.86 5.84 -0.40
C LEU A 98 -3.32 4.69 0.46
N ALA A 99 -2.05 4.74 0.88
CA ALA A 99 -1.52 3.80 1.86
C ALA A 99 -2.32 3.87 3.17
N VAL A 100 -2.60 5.08 3.68
CA VAL A 100 -3.44 5.25 4.88
C VAL A 100 -4.79 4.57 4.73
N VAL A 101 -5.49 4.77 3.61
CA VAL A 101 -6.80 4.15 3.35
C VAL A 101 -6.70 2.63 3.32
N VAL A 102 -5.73 2.08 2.60
CA VAL A 102 -5.55 0.62 2.46
C VAL A 102 -5.21 -0.03 3.80
N PHE A 103 -4.25 0.52 4.55
CA PHE A 103 -3.81 -0.07 5.81
C PHE A 103 -4.79 0.21 6.96
N LEU A 104 -5.51 1.34 6.97
CA LEU A 104 -6.59 1.56 7.93
C LEU A 104 -7.74 0.56 7.70
N SER A 105 -8.06 0.27 6.44
CA SER A 105 -9.04 -0.76 6.09
C SER A 105 -8.60 -2.13 6.58
N LEU A 106 -7.33 -2.49 6.36
CA LEU A 106 -6.74 -3.71 6.95
C LEU A 106 -6.95 -3.75 8.47
N TYR A 107 -6.65 -2.66 9.19
CA TYR A 107 -6.80 -2.61 10.64
C TYR A 107 -8.26 -2.84 11.11
N LEU A 108 -9.23 -2.25 10.39
CA LEU A 108 -10.65 -2.32 10.74
C LEU A 108 -11.25 -3.69 10.42
N PHE A 109 -10.96 -4.24 9.23
CA PHE A 109 -11.57 -5.49 8.76
C PHE A 109 -10.81 -6.74 9.21
N SER A 110 -9.57 -6.64 9.68
CA SER A 110 -8.84 -7.78 10.28
C SER A 110 -9.13 -8.00 11.77
N ALA A 111 -10.17 -7.39 12.34
CA ALA A 111 -10.48 -7.53 13.76
C ALA A 111 -10.87 -8.98 14.14
N LYS A 112 -11.56 -9.69 13.24
CA LYS A 112 -12.00 -11.08 13.40
C LYS A 112 -11.99 -11.75 12.05
N ILE A 113 -11.00 -12.61 11.79
CA ILE A 113 -10.95 -13.37 10.54
C ILE A 113 -11.32 -14.82 10.85
N PRO A 114 -12.33 -15.40 10.17
CA PRO A 114 -12.64 -16.81 10.31
C PRO A 114 -11.50 -17.66 9.74
N PHE A 115 -11.08 -18.67 10.48
CA PHE A 115 -10.04 -19.62 10.09
C PHE A 115 -10.47 -21.04 10.48
N VAL A 116 -10.09 -22.03 9.66
CA VAL A 116 -10.36 -23.44 9.94
C VAL A 116 -9.12 -24.06 10.55
N ASP A 117 -9.25 -24.50 11.81
CA ASP A 117 -8.17 -25.17 12.53
C ASP A 117 -7.85 -26.55 11.91
N SER A 118 -6.71 -27.11 12.30
CA SER A 118 -6.26 -28.47 12.01
C SER A 118 -7.31 -29.56 12.33
N HIS A 119 -8.24 -29.28 13.23
CA HIS A 119 -9.36 -30.15 13.60
C HIS A 119 -10.64 -29.93 12.77
N GLY A 120 -10.60 -29.08 11.74
CA GLY A 120 -11.75 -28.79 10.87
C GLY A 120 -12.80 -27.85 11.48
N THR A 121 -12.55 -27.34 12.69
CA THR A 121 -13.45 -26.42 13.40
C THR A 121 -13.20 -24.98 12.96
N LEU A 122 -14.29 -24.23 12.70
CA LEU A 122 -14.21 -22.80 12.43
C LEU A 122 -13.91 -22.03 13.73
N ARG A 123 -12.83 -21.26 13.74
CA ARG A 123 -12.45 -20.38 14.86
C ARG A 123 -12.16 -18.98 14.33
N GLU A 124 -12.44 -17.97 15.15
CA GLU A 124 -12.04 -16.60 14.87
C GLU A 124 -10.64 -16.36 15.43
N ILE A 125 -9.75 -15.78 14.64
CA ILE A 125 -8.46 -15.29 15.10
C ILE A 125 -8.33 -13.79 14.82
N THR A 126 -7.76 -13.07 15.79
CA THR A 126 -7.38 -11.66 15.62
C THR A 126 -5.87 -11.58 15.36
N PRO A 127 -5.43 -11.30 14.13
CA PRO A 127 -4.01 -11.15 13.82
C PRO A 127 -3.45 -9.81 14.35
N HIS A 128 -3.13 -9.76 15.65
CA HIS A 128 -2.61 -8.55 16.31
C HIS A 128 -1.38 -7.97 15.63
N PHE A 129 -0.46 -8.81 15.17
CA PHE A 129 0.74 -8.37 14.46
C PHE A 129 0.41 -7.55 13.19
N LEU A 130 -0.54 -8.02 12.37
CA LEU A 130 -0.99 -7.30 11.17
C LEU A 130 -1.62 -5.96 11.53
N ARG A 131 -2.40 -5.93 12.61
CA ARG A 131 -3.05 -4.71 13.11
C ARG A 131 -2.04 -3.67 13.56
N TYR A 132 -0.96 -4.06 14.24
CA TYR A 132 0.09 -3.13 14.64
C TYR A 132 0.89 -2.59 13.44
N ILE A 133 1.22 -3.45 12.47
CA ILE A 133 1.87 -3.00 11.22
C ILE A 133 0.96 -2.03 10.45
N ALA A 134 -0.33 -2.35 10.36
CA ALA A 134 -1.32 -1.51 9.72
C ALA A 134 -1.37 -0.11 10.36
N LEU A 135 -1.50 -0.04 11.69
CA LEU A 135 -1.45 1.23 12.43
C LEU A 135 -0.15 1.99 12.20
N GLY A 136 1.00 1.32 12.30
CA GLY A 136 2.31 1.93 12.07
C GLY A 136 2.42 2.54 10.67
N THR A 137 1.92 1.82 9.67
CA THR A 137 1.91 2.30 8.27
C THR A 137 0.94 3.47 8.09
N THR A 138 -0.22 3.44 8.74
CA THR A 138 -1.19 4.54 8.73
C THR A 138 -0.59 5.81 9.35
N PHE A 139 0.02 5.71 10.54
CA PHE A 139 0.66 6.87 11.17
C PHE A 139 1.84 7.39 10.34
N GLY A 140 2.68 6.49 9.81
CA GLY A 140 3.78 6.86 8.92
C GLY A 140 3.30 7.54 7.64
N GLY A 141 2.23 7.05 7.02
CA GLY A 141 1.60 7.65 5.85
C GLY A 141 1.05 9.05 6.13
N LEU A 142 0.31 9.22 7.23
CA LEU A 142 -0.17 10.55 7.66
C LEU A 142 0.98 11.52 7.90
N PHE A 143 2.04 11.06 8.56
CA PHE A 143 3.23 11.88 8.83
C PHE A 143 3.95 12.30 7.55
N LEU A 144 4.13 11.38 6.59
CA LEU A 144 4.72 11.70 5.28
C LEU A 144 3.85 12.64 4.45
N ALA A 145 2.52 12.47 4.49
CA ALA A 145 1.59 13.39 3.83
C ALA A 145 1.70 14.80 4.43
N LEU A 146 1.81 14.92 5.76
CA LEU A 146 1.99 16.20 6.45
C LEU A 146 3.32 16.87 6.07
N ILE A 147 4.44 16.14 6.10
CA ILE A 147 5.75 16.65 5.66
C ILE A 147 5.67 17.15 4.22
N ALA A 148 5.08 16.35 3.33
CA ALA A 148 4.94 16.72 1.94
C ALA A 148 4.07 17.98 1.79
N PHE A 149 2.97 18.08 2.54
CA PHE A 149 2.10 19.25 2.54
C PHE A 149 2.81 20.54 3.00
N LEU A 150 3.58 20.44 4.09
CA LEU A 150 4.37 21.55 4.64
C LEU A 150 5.57 21.94 3.77
N LYS A 151 6.08 21.02 2.93
CA LYS A 151 7.16 21.33 1.99
C LYS A 151 6.70 22.39 0.99
N ARG A 152 7.21 23.62 1.17
CA ARG A 152 6.94 24.79 0.32
C ARG A 152 7.36 24.49 -1.12
N LYS A 153 6.55 24.93 -2.08
CA LYS A 153 6.80 24.79 -3.51
C LYS A 153 7.97 25.73 -3.87
N GLU A 154 9.20 25.24 -3.86
CA GLU A 154 10.30 25.96 -4.50
C GLU A 154 10.05 25.89 -6.02
N ASN A 155 9.60 27.02 -6.57
CA ASN A 155 9.42 27.23 -8.02
C ASN A 155 10.79 27.43 -8.70
#